data_AF-A0A3P7QP07-F1
#
_entry.id   AF-A0A3P7QP07-F1
#
_cell.length_a   1.000
_cell.length_b   1.000
_cell.length_c   1.000
_cell.angle_alpha   90.00
_cell.angle_beta   90.00
_cell.angle_gamma   90.00
#
_symmetry.space_group_name_H-M   'P 1'
#
loop_
_entity.id
_entity.type
_entity.pdbx_description
1 polymer ?
#
loop_
_entity_poly.entity_id
_entity_poly.type
_entity_poly.pdbx_seq_one_letter_code
_entity_poly.pdbx_strand_id
1 'polypeptide(L)'
;MFVIHICQGEGQERADMSNFVDECAEKIMTDLDNENWYHGALPLEDVICLIATRGDFLLRALESQGKRGPMPCLTVRVNHHVKDFPIHRIQQTNSVFFTIDGANKAESVIALVQ
;
A
#
# COMPACT_ATOMS: atom_id res chain seq x y z
N MET A 1 16.31 15.98 -2.37
CA MET A 1 16.92 14.77 -1.80
C MET A 1 16.09 14.40 -0.57
N PHE A 2 15.16 13.45 -0.70
CA PHE A 2 14.29 13.06 0.41
C PHE A 2 14.96 11.96 1.21
N VAL A 3 15.40 12.30 2.41
CA VAL A 3 15.97 11.35 3.38
C VAL A 3 14.80 10.59 3.99
N ILE A 4 14.71 9.30 3.66
CA ILE A 4 13.80 8.37 4.32
C ILE A 4 14.33 8.21 5.75
N HIS A 5 13.67 8.84 6.72
CA HIS A 5 13.93 8.58 8.14
C HIS A 5 13.40 7.19 8.48
N ILE A 6 14.31 6.22 8.48
CA ILE A 6 14.13 4.96 9.19
C ILE A 6 14.22 5.29 10.68
N CYS A 7 13.23 4.86 11.46
CA CYS A 7 13.18 5.09 12.90
C CYS A 7 14.48 4.61 13.59
N GLN A 8 15.16 5.55 14.24
CA GLN A 8 16.09 5.26 15.33
C GLN A 8 15.30 5.22 16.64
N GLY A 9 15.25 4.05 17.27
CA GLY A 9 15.14 3.87 18.71
C GLY A 9 16.35 3.05 19.14
N GLU A 10 17.13 3.55 20.10
CA GLU A 10 18.44 3.03 20.47
C GLU A 10 18.39 1.67 21.19
N GLY A 11 19.34 0.78 20.88
CA GLY A 11 19.79 -0.29 21.79
C GLY A 11 19.64 -1.75 21.33
N GLN A 12 20.67 -2.24 20.61
CA GLN A 12 21.19 -3.62 20.63
C GLN A 12 20.68 -4.68 19.60
N GLU A 13 21.58 -4.94 18.62
CA GLU A 13 21.85 -6.22 17.91
C GLU A 13 20.98 -6.70 16.72
N ARG A 14 21.11 -5.99 15.60
CA ARG A 14 21.57 -6.43 14.24
C ARG A 14 21.03 -7.70 13.55
N ALA A 15 20.11 -8.48 14.09
CA ALA A 15 19.54 -9.65 13.40
C ALA A 15 18.05 -9.53 13.03
N ASP A 16 17.33 -8.54 13.58
CA ASP A 16 15.85 -8.55 13.60
C ASP A 16 15.16 -7.39 12.84
N MET A 17 15.85 -6.80 11.86
CA MET A 17 15.28 -5.70 11.05
C MET A 17 14.40 -6.18 9.88
N SER A 18 14.48 -7.45 9.53
CA SER A 18 13.73 -8.01 8.40
C SER A 18 12.33 -8.48 8.81
N ASN A 19 12.16 -8.93 10.06
CA ASN A 19 10.91 -9.52 10.53
C ASN A 19 9.85 -8.46 10.87
N PHE A 20 10.25 -7.31 11.44
CA PHE A 20 9.32 -6.26 11.85
C PHE A 20 8.67 -5.50 10.66
N VAL A 21 9.36 -5.45 9.52
CA VAL A 21 8.85 -4.79 8.31
C VAL A 21 7.80 -5.65 7.60
N ASP A 22 7.89 -6.97 7.78
CA ASP A 22 7.02 -7.95 7.13
C ASP A 22 5.67 -8.08 7.86
N GLU A 23 5.67 -8.19 9.19
CA GLU A 23 4.42 -8.34 9.98
C GLU A 23 3.43 -7.19 9.77
N CYS A 24 3.92 -5.95 9.67
CA CYS A 24 3.05 -4.81 9.41
C CYS A 24 2.45 -4.85 8.00
N ALA A 25 3.19 -5.32 7.00
CA ALA A 25 2.70 -5.43 5.64
C ALA A 25 1.64 -6.54 5.55
N GLU A 26 1.94 -7.72 6.09
CA GLU A 26 1.01 -8.86 6.13
C GLU A 26 -0.29 -8.53 6.87
N LYS A 27 -0.21 -7.78 7.98
CA LYS A 27 -1.41 -7.31 8.68
C LYS A 27 -2.27 -6.40 7.81
N ILE A 28 -1.67 -5.45 7.09
CA ILE A 28 -2.43 -4.57 6.19
C ILE A 28 -3.13 -5.39 5.10
N MET A 29 -2.42 -6.35 4.49
CA MET A 29 -3.02 -7.18 3.45
C MET A 29 -4.17 -8.04 4.00
N THR A 30 -4.01 -8.58 5.21
CA THR A 30 -5.06 -9.33 5.92
C THR A 30 -6.29 -8.47 6.22
N ASP A 31 -6.09 -7.22 6.65
CA ASP A 31 -7.18 -6.28 6.90
C ASP A 31 -7.97 -6.01 5.61
N LEU A 32 -7.27 -5.90 4.47
CA LEU A 32 -7.85 -5.67 3.14
C LEU A 32 -8.61 -6.88 2.58
N ASP A 33 -8.24 -8.12 2.93
CA ASP A 33 -8.91 -9.35 2.45
C ASP A 33 -10.41 -9.43 2.80
N ASN A 34 -10.86 -8.63 3.78
CA ASN A 34 -12.28 -8.55 4.15
C ASN A 34 -13.08 -7.57 3.28
N GLU A 35 -12.42 -6.78 2.44
CA GLU A 35 -13.05 -5.72 1.65
C GLU A 35 -13.37 -6.21 0.23
N ASN A 36 -14.61 -5.99 -0.22
CA ASN A 36 -15.07 -6.48 -1.53
C ASN A 36 -14.40 -5.81 -2.74
N TRP A 37 -13.74 -4.68 -2.52
CA TRP A 37 -13.00 -3.91 -3.52
C TRP A 37 -11.50 -4.24 -3.53
N TYR A 38 -11.04 -5.17 -2.68
CA TYR A 38 -9.68 -5.71 -2.71
C TYR A 38 -9.65 -7.06 -3.44
N HIS A 39 -8.69 -7.23 -4.35
CA HIS A 39 -8.61 -8.39 -5.25
C HIS A 39 -7.29 -9.18 -5.16
N GLY A 40 -6.51 -8.99 -4.09
CA GLY A 40 -5.22 -9.67 -3.94
C GLY A 40 -4.25 -9.36 -5.09
N ALA A 41 -3.42 -10.33 -5.48
CA ALA A 41 -2.43 -10.20 -6.55
C ALA A 41 -3.05 -10.30 -7.95
N LEU A 42 -3.96 -9.39 -8.28
CA LEU A 42 -4.62 -9.33 -9.59
C LEU A 42 -3.73 -8.59 -10.62
N PRO A 43 -3.44 -9.19 -11.79
CA PRO A 43 -2.65 -8.55 -12.84
C PRO A 43 -3.45 -7.44 -13.55
N LEU A 44 -2.73 -6.47 -14.14
CA LEU A 44 -3.36 -5.27 -14.70
C LEU A 44 -4.29 -5.58 -15.88
N GLU A 45 -3.99 -6.62 -16.65
CA GLU A 45 -4.80 -7.07 -17.79
C GLU A 45 -6.23 -7.43 -17.36
N ASP A 46 -6.36 -8.11 -16.21
CA ASP A 46 -7.65 -8.55 -15.67
C ASP A 46 -8.44 -7.38 -15.06
N VAL A 47 -7.74 -6.38 -14.52
CA VAL A 47 -8.36 -5.15 -13.97
C VAL A 47 -9.18 -4.42 -15.02
N ILE A 48 -8.71 -4.37 -16.27
CA ILE A 48 -9.39 -3.63 -17.35
C ILE A 48 -10.82 -4.13 -17.57
N CYS A 49 -11.09 -5.41 -17.29
CA CYS A 49 -12.41 -6.02 -17.40
C CYS A 49 -13.31 -5.77 -16.18
N LEU A 50 -12.74 -5.41 -15.03
CA LEU A 50 -13.46 -5.22 -13.77
C LEU A 50 -13.88 -3.77 -13.52
N ILE A 51 -13.05 -2.80 -13.91
CA ILE A 51 -13.33 -1.37 -13.73
C ILE A 51 -13.73 -0.72 -15.07
N ALA A 52 -15.02 -0.67 -15.38
CA ALA A 52 -15.50 -0.27 -16.71
C ALA A 52 -15.72 1.24 -16.84
N THR A 53 -16.18 1.88 -15.76
CA THR A 53 -16.65 3.26 -15.75
C THR A 53 -15.60 4.20 -15.17
N ARG A 54 -15.57 5.44 -15.65
CA ARG A 54 -14.73 6.47 -15.03
C ARG A 54 -15.09 6.62 -13.54
N GLY A 55 -14.08 6.53 -12.68
CA GLY A 55 -14.26 6.57 -11.23
C GLY A 55 -14.32 5.20 -10.57
N ASP A 56 -14.53 4.11 -11.34
CA ASP A 56 -14.38 2.76 -10.82
C ASP A 56 -12.95 2.54 -10.35
N PHE A 57 -12.82 1.84 -9.22
CA PHE A 57 -11.53 1.54 -8.62
C PHE A 57 -11.54 0.15 -8.00
N LEU A 58 -10.33 -0.36 -7.77
CA LEU A 58 -10.08 -1.49 -6.91
C LEU A 58 -8.71 -1.36 -6.23
N LEU A 59 -8.51 -2.10 -5.16
CA LEU A 59 -7.19 -2.29 -4.55
C LEU A 59 -6.65 -3.68 -4.90
N ARG A 60 -5.34 -3.72 -5.17
CA ARG A 60 -4.63 -4.96 -5.47
C ARG A 60 -3.25 -4.95 -4.83
N ALA A 61 -2.73 -6.14 -4.57
CA ALA A 61 -1.37 -6.35 -4.14
C ALA A 61 -0.42 -6.18 -5.33
N LEU A 62 0.59 -5.33 -5.20
CA LEU A 62 1.77 -5.38 -6.06
C LEU A 62 2.71 -6.43 -5.54
N GLU A 63 3.31 -7.18 -6.46
CA GLU A 63 4.31 -8.18 -6.11
C GLU A 63 5.48 -7.57 -5.33
N SER A 64 5.99 -8.36 -4.40
CA SER A 64 7.20 -8.03 -3.64
C SER A 64 8.35 -7.74 -4.60
N GLN A 65 8.90 -6.52 -4.53
CA GLN A 65 10.14 -6.19 -5.23
C GLN A 65 11.32 -6.30 -4.26
N GLY A 66 12.09 -7.38 -4.39
CA GLY A 66 13.32 -7.61 -3.65
C GLY A 66 13.07 -7.96 -2.19
N LYS A 67 13.43 -7.06 -1.26
CA LYS A 67 13.32 -7.28 0.19
C LYS A 67 12.08 -6.62 0.83
N ARG A 68 11.17 -6.08 0.02
CA ARG A 68 9.95 -5.41 0.52
C ARG A 68 8.78 -6.35 0.36
N GLY A 69 7.99 -6.55 1.42
CA GLY A 69 6.73 -7.30 1.35
C GLY A 69 5.75 -6.74 0.32
N PRO A 70 4.62 -7.42 0.11
CA PRO A 70 3.59 -6.96 -0.83
C PRO A 70 3.11 -5.55 -0.48
N MET A 71 2.85 -4.73 -1.51
CA MET A 71 2.44 -3.34 -1.34
C MET A 71 1.04 -3.14 -1.92
N PRO A 72 0.09 -2.57 -1.17
CA PRO A 72 -1.23 -2.26 -1.71
C PRO A 72 -1.14 -1.15 -2.77
N CYS A 73 -1.93 -1.29 -3.83
CA CYS A 73 -2.00 -0.34 -4.93
C CYS A 73 -3.45 -0.04 -5.28
N LEU A 74 -3.80 1.23 -5.23
CA LEU A 74 -5.08 1.73 -5.71
C LEU A 74 -5.04 1.80 -7.23
N THR A 75 -5.97 1.11 -7.89
CA THR A 75 -6.07 1.10 -9.35
C THR A 75 -7.38 1.75 -9.75
N VAL A 76 -7.33 2.82 -10.55
CA VAL A 76 -8.50 3.66 -10.87
C VAL A 76 -8.68 3.81 -12.38
N ARG A 77 -9.92 3.77 -12.85
CA ARG A 77 -10.29 4.15 -14.22
C ARG A 77 -10.42 5.66 -14.32
N VAL A 78 -9.46 6.30 -14.99
CA VAL A 78 -9.48 7.73 -15.28
C VAL A 78 -9.65 7.91 -16.79
N ASN A 79 -10.84 8.38 -17.20
CA ASN A 79 -11.24 8.45 -18.61
C ASN A 79 -11.12 7.05 -19.27
N HIS A 80 -10.35 6.93 -20.35
CA HIS A 80 -10.09 5.66 -21.05
C HIS A 80 -8.84 4.91 -20.56
N HIS A 81 -8.20 5.39 -19.49
CA HIS A 81 -6.97 4.81 -18.96
C HIS A 81 -7.21 4.18 -17.59
N VAL A 82 -6.54 3.05 -17.35
CA VAL A 82 -6.36 2.50 -16.00
C VAL A 82 -5.03 3.04 -15.47
N LYS A 83 -5.02 3.48 -14.21
CA LYS A 83 -3.83 4.01 -13.55
C LYS A 83 -3.64 3.36 -12.19
N ASP A 84 -2.39 3.02 -11.91
CA ASP A 84 -1.94 2.51 -10.62
C ASP A 84 -1.40 3.65 -9.74
N PHE A 85 -1.77 3.60 -8.47
CA PHE A 85 -1.30 4.48 -7.41
C PHE A 85 -0.85 3.62 -6.22
N PRO A 86 0.44 3.27 -6.15
CA PRO A 86 1.00 2.54 -5.02
C PRO A 86 0.78 3.28 -3.71
N ILE A 87 0.34 2.58 -2.68
CA ILE A 87 0.11 3.17 -1.37
C ILE A 87 1.38 3.00 -0.53
N HIS A 88 1.93 4.14 -0.12
CA HIS A 88 3.13 4.21 0.67
C HIS A 88 2.82 4.40 2.14
N ARG A 89 3.55 3.66 2.97
CA ARG A 89 3.57 3.83 4.43
C ARG A 89 4.61 4.88 4.81
N ILE A 90 4.20 5.87 5.59
CA ILE A 90 5.06 6.92 6.15
C ILE A 90 5.02 6.82 7.68
N GLN A 91 6.19 6.89 8.30
CA GLN A 91 6.31 6.97 9.75
C GLN A 91 6.62 8.42 10.16
N GLN A 92 5.80 8.99 11.06
CA GLN A 92 6.00 10.33 11.61
C GLN A 92 5.91 10.30 13.12
N THR A 93 7.01 10.67 13.79
CA THR A 93 7.18 10.75 15.25
C THR A 93 6.80 9.46 15.97
N ASN A 94 5.50 9.21 16.18
CA ASN A 94 4.97 8.04 16.87
C ASN A 94 3.71 7.45 16.19
N SER A 95 3.41 7.87 14.97
CA SER A 95 2.23 7.46 14.21
C SER A 95 2.62 6.98 12.82
N VAL A 96 1.82 6.06 12.29
CA VAL A 96 1.94 5.53 10.94
C VAL A 96 0.83 6.12 10.11
N PHE A 97 1.18 6.58 8.90
CA PHE A 97 0.25 7.10 7.93
C PHE A 97 0.42 6.41 6.59
N PHE A 98 -0.63 6.44 5.79
CA PHE A 98 -0.66 5.92 4.43
C PHE A 98 -0.96 7.04 3.44
N THR A 99 -0.35 6.98 2.27
CA THR A 99 -0.54 8.00 1.23
C THR A 99 -0.26 7.45 -0.17
N ILE A 100 -0.90 8.04 -1.18
CA ILE A 100 -0.60 7.80 -2.61
C ILE A 100 0.26 8.90 -3.23
N ASP A 101 0.35 10.07 -2.60
CA ASP A 101 0.94 11.29 -3.18
C ASP A 101 1.96 11.98 -2.27
N GLY A 102 2.12 11.52 -1.02
CA GLY A 102 2.99 12.13 -0.03
C GLY A 102 2.36 13.30 0.74
N ALA A 103 1.23 13.83 0.29
CA ALA A 103 0.56 15.01 0.85
C ALA A 103 -0.66 14.64 1.68
N ASN A 104 -1.58 13.86 1.10
CA ASN A 104 -2.79 13.38 1.75
C ASN A 104 -2.47 12.12 2.54
N LYS A 105 -2.76 12.14 3.84
CA LYS A 105 -2.40 11.08 4.78
C LYS A 105 -3.64 10.52 5.46
N ALA A 106 -3.72 9.21 5.56
CA ALA A 106 -4.73 8.51 6.33
C ALA A 106 -4.09 7.57 7.36
N GLU A 107 -4.82 7.22 8.42
CA GLU A 107 -4.35 6.31 9.46
C GLU A 107 -4.38 4.84 9.03
N SER A 108 -5.13 4.52 7.97
CA SER A 108 -5.21 3.19 7.37
C SER A 108 -5.36 3.28 5.85
N VAL A 109 -5.12 2.17 5.16
CA VAL A 109 -5.37 2.05 3.71
C VAL A 109 -6.86 2.17 3.39
N ILE A 110 -7.73 1.65 4.26
CA ILE A 110 -9.19 1.72 4.11
C ILE A 110 -9.66 3.19 4.19
N ALA A 111 -9.13 3.95 5.16
CA ALA A 111 -9.46 5.37 5.32
C ALA A 111 -8.95 6.27 4.18
N LEU A 112 -8.10 5.75 3.29
CA LEU A 112 -7.62 6.46 2.10
C LEU A 112 -8.65 6.44 0.95
N VAL A 113 -9.59 5.49 0.97
CA VAL A 113 -10.57 5.27 -0.10
C VAL A 113 -12.03 5.52 0.33
N GLN A 114 -12.25 6.09 1.52
CA GLN A 114 -13.55 6.46 2.09
C GLN A 114 -13.70 7.98 2.21
#